data_AF-A0A0F9PET0-F1
#
_entry.id   AF-A0A0F9PET0-F1
#
_cell.length_a   1.000
_cell.length_b   1.000
_cell.length_c   1.000
_cell.angle_alpha   90.00
_cell.angle_beta   90.00
_cell.angle_gamma   90.00
#
_symmetry.space_group_name_H-M   'P 1'
#
loop_
_entity.id
_entity.type
_entity.pdbx_description
1 polymer ?
#
loop_
_entity_poly.entity_id
_entity_poly.type
_entity_poly.pdbx_seq_one_letter_code
_entity_poly.pdbx_strand_id
1 'polypeptide(L)'
;MTQTKNCPVCEMTVSEDSYTVTHRGIIFWLCSEQCRDRFNLRPSLYIGDPKQGKSAKQHGIKVHKKRNLNLELPNNNESASLLVQALNSLMGVTEAKINQGQLEIEYDLVEVSLEEIEAFIKSTGIHIEQSWLDKIHDSFIHYNEEGQLDNLGHPYKDN
;
A
#
# COMPACT_ATOMS: atom_id res chain seq x y z
N MET A 1 16.72 -29.38 7.06
CA MET A 1 16.03 -28.64 5.98
C MET A 1 15.36 -27.45 6.64
N THR A 2 15.95 -26.26 6.54
CA THR A 2 15.37 -25.01 7.04
C THR A 2 14.18 -24.69 6.14
N GLN A 3 12.97 -24.76 6.70
CA GLN A 3 11.75 -24.41 6.00
C GLN A 3 11.74 -22.88 5.85
N THR A 4 12.16 -22.38 4.70
CA THR A 4 12.09 -20.95 4.36
C THR A 4 10.62 -20.55 4.28
N LYS A 5 10.26 -19.51 5.02
CA LYS A 5 8.92 -18.94 5.02
C LYS A 5 8.98 -17.60 4.31
N ASN A 6 8.00 -17.31 3.48
CA ASN A 6 7.94 -16.04 2.76
C ASN A 6 6.88 -15.14 3.39
N CYS A 7 7.18 -13.85 3.44
CA CYS A 7 6.23 -12.83 3.84
C CYS A 7 5.05 -12.86 2.85
N PRO A 8 3.79 -13.02 3.30
CA PRO A 8 2.64 -13.06 2.40
C PRO A 8 2.33 -11.71 1.74
N VAL A 9 2.89 -10.62 2.26
CA VAL A 9 2.70 -9.27 1.73
C VAL A 9 3.66 -9.03 0.57
N CYS A 10 4.97 -9.12 0.82
CA CYS A 10 6.01 -8.73 -0.14
C CYS A 10 6.85 -9.88 -0.69
N GLU A 11 6.54 -11.12 -0.33
CA GLU A 11 7.20 -12.36 -0.79
C GLU A 11 8.68 -12.51 -0.38
N MET A 12 9.23 -11.56 0.40
CA MET A 12 10.57 -11.68 0.97
C MET A 12 10.68 -12.88 1.92
N THR A 13 11.78 -13.62 1.83
CA THR A 13 12.14 -14.68 2.78
C THR A 13 12.32 -14.09 4.18
N VAL A 14 11.70 -14.70 5.18
CA VAL A 14 11.75 -14.26 6.58
C VAL A 14 12.79 -15.07 7.38
N SER A 15 13.43 -14.41 8.35
CA SER A 15 14.35 -15.03 9.32
C SER A 15 13.60 -15.50 10.58
N GLU A 16 14.29 -16.17 11.51
CA GLU A 16 13.68 -16.70 12.74
C GLU A 16 13.16 -15.60 13.70
N ASP A 17 13.79 -14.41 13.71
CA ASP A 17 13.40 -13.26 14.54
C ASP A 17 12.37 -12.33 13.88
N SER A 18 11.52 -12.89 13.02
CA SER A 18 10.57 -12.10 12.22
C SER A 18 9.31 -11.71 12.99
N TYR A 19 8.68 -10.63 12.55
CA TYR A 19 7.35 -10.23 13.02
C TYR A 19 6.33 -11.33 12.73
N THR A 20 5.32 -11.49 13.57
CA THR A 20 4.26 -12.47 13.37
C THR A 20 2.87 -11.88 13.57
N VAL A 21 1.89 -12.48 12.90
CA VAL A 21 0.47 -12.21 13.09
C VAL A 21 -0.28 -13.53 13.11
N THR A 22 -1.38 -13.58 13.85
CA THR A 22 -2.30 -14.72 13.84
C THR A 22 -3.56 -14.34 13.09
N HIS A 23 -3.87 -15.05 12.02
CA HIS A 23 -5.10 -14.86 11.25
C HIS A 23 -5.78 -16.21 11.03
N ARG A 24 -7.07 -16.31 11.40
CA ARG A 24 -7.86 -17.55 11.34
C ARG A 24 -7.17 -18.75 12.03
N GLY A 25 -6.44 -18.49 13.12
CA GLY A 25 -5.71 -19.51 13.89
C GLY A 25 -4.39 -19.97 13.24
N ILE A 26 -3.95 -19.35 12.15
CA ILE A 26 -2.68 -19.64 11.47
C ILE A 26 -1.71 -18.50 11.75
N ILE A 27 -0.46 -18.84 12.10
CA ILE A 27 0.62 -17.87 12.30
C ILE A 27 1.27 -17.58 10.94
N PHE A 28 1.37 -16.30 10.60
CA PHE A 28 2.13 -15.80 9.44
C PHE A 28 3.35 -15.02 9.93
N TRP A 29 4.44 -15.10 9.17
CA TRP A 29 5.68 -14.37 9.43
C TRP A 29 5.82 -13.22 8.44
N LEU A 30 6.26 -12.06 8.93
CA LEU A 30 6.36 -10.82 8.19
C LEU A 30 7.78 -10.28 8.30
N CYS A 31 8.34 -9.78 7.19
CA CYS A 31 9.73 -9.32 7.15
C CYS A 31 9.96 -7.97 7.84
N SER A 32 8.90 -7.19 8.07
CA SER A 32 8.97 -5.86 8.66
C SER A 32 7.68 -5.50 9.39
N GLU A 33 7.76 -4.49 10.25
CA GLU A 33 6.58 -3.89 10.89
C GLU A 33 5.59 -3.35 9.86
N GLN A 34 6.07 -2.72 8.77
CA GLN A 34 5.22 -2.25 7.68
C GLN A 34 4.40 -3.39 7.04
N CYS A 35 5.01 -4.56 6.81
CA CYS A 35 4.28 -5.72 6.30
C CYS A 35 3.25 -6.24 7.32
N ARG A 36 3.57 -6.19 8.62
CA ARG A 36 2.64 -6.55 9.69
C ARG A 36 1.41 -5.64 9.70
N ASP A 37 1.62 -4.35 9.61
CA ASP A 37 0.54 -3.37 9.69
C ASP A 37 -0.39 -3.45 8.46
N ARG A 38 0.18 -3.59 7.26
CA ARG A 38 -0.59 -3.83 6.03
C ARG A 38 -1.39 -5.13 6.10
N PHE A 39 -0.76 -6.21 6.57
CA PHE A 39 -1.45 -7.48 6.74
C PHE A 39 -2.63 -7.37 7.72
N ASN A 40 -2.44 -6.67 8.84
CA ASN A 40 -3.51 -6.45 9.82
C ASN A 40 -4.66 -5.60 9.26
N LEU A 41 -4.34 -4.62 8.40
CA LEU A 41 -5.33 -3.76 7.78
C LEU A 41 -6.23 -4.54 6.82
N ARG A 42 -5.65 -5.35 5.92
CA ARG A 42 -6.39 -6.10 4.90
C ARG A 42 -5.82 -7.51 4.65
N PRO A 43 -5.99 -8.46 5.58
CA PRO A 43 -5.38 -9.78 5.47
C PRO A 43 -5.91 -10.58 4.27
N SER A 44 -7.16 -10.34 3.86
CA SER A 44 -7.82 -11.01 2.73
C SER A 44 -7.18 -10.70 1.37
N LEU A 45 -6.47 -9.58 1.23
CA LEU A 45 -5.74 -9.26 -0.01
C LEU A 45 -4.50 -10.14 -0.18
N TYR A 46 -3.89 -10.58 0.93
CA TYR A 46 -2.63 -11.31 0.92
C TYR A 46 -2.83 -12.81 1.09
N ILE A 47 -3.82 -13.25 1.87
CA ILE A 47 -4.07 -14.66 2.16
C ILE A 47 -5.52 -15.04 1.83
N GLY A 48 -5.66 -16.05 0.99
CA GLY A 48 -6.94 -16.63 0.64
C GLY A 48 -7.55 -17.48 1.76
N ASP A 49 -8.64 -18.17 1.43
CA ASP A 49 -9.24 -19.16 2.33
C ASP A 49 -8.95 -20.57 1.82
N PRO A 50 -8.49 -21.52 2.66
CA PRO A 50 -8.21 -22.88 2.24
C PRO A 50 -9.40 -23.59 1.55
N LYS A 51 -10.65 -23.16 1.81
CA LYS A 51 -11.86 -23.73 1.20
C LYS A 51 -12.39 -22.89 0.04
N GLN A 52 -12.18 -21.58 0.05
CA GLN A 52 -12.79 -20.68 -0.94
C GLN A 52 -11.83 -20.27 -2.07
N GLY A 53 -10.52 -20.43 -1.90
CA GLY A 53 -9.51 -20.16 -2.92
C GLY A 53 -8.44 -19.17 -2.48
N LYS A 54 -7.61 -18.74 -3.43
CA LYS A 54 -6.47 -17.84 -3.22
C LYS A 54 -6.92 -16.38 -3.03
N SER A 55 -6.11 -15.57 -2.38
CA SER A 55 -6.31 -14.11 -2.36
C SER A 55 -6.00 -13.49 -3.73
N ALA A 56 -6.39 -12.22 -3.91
CA ALA A 56 -5.97 -11.42 -5.06
C ALA A 56 -4.46 -11.47 -5.28
N LYS A 57 -3.65 -11.27 -4.23
CA LYS A 57 -2.18 -11.30 -4.31
C LYS A 57 -1.66 -12.68 -4.72
N GLN A 58 -2.15 -13.74 -4.08
CA GLN A 58 -1.72 -15.12 -4.38
C GLN A 58 -2.13 -15.58 -5.79
N HIS A 59 -3.19 -14.99 -6.33
CA HIS A 59 -3.67 -15.26 -7.69
C HIS A 59 -3.02 -14.34 -8.74
N GLY A 60 -2.14 -13.43 -8.34
CA GLY A 60 -1.43 -12.52 -9.25
C GLY A 60 -2.30 -11.41 -9.83
N ILE A 61 -3.43 -11.10 -9.19
CA ILE A 61 -4.30 -9.98 -9.60
C ILE A 61 -3.55 -8.66 -9.37
N LYS A 62 -3.64 -7.77 -10.35
CA LYS A 62 -3.16 -6.39 -10.26
C LYS A 62 -4.26 -5.44 -10.63
N VAL A 63 -4.41 -4.37 -9.86
CA VAL A 63 -5.39 -3.31 -10.13
C VAL A 63 -4.66 -1.98 -10.19
N HIS A 64 -4.22 -1.64 -11.40
CA HIS A 64 -3.52 -0.38 -11.66
C HIS A 64 -4.45 0.82 -11.52
N LYS A 65 -4.04 1.77 -10.69
CA LYS A 65 -4.72 3.06 -10.48
C LYS A 65 -3.75 4.18 -10.85
N LYS A 66 -4.31 5.27 -11.37
CA LYS A 66 -3.59 6.53 -11.62
C LYS A 66 -4.39 7.69 -11.06
N ARG A 67 -3.73 8.60 -10.33
CA ARG A 67 -4.33 9.78 -9.71
C ARG A 67 -3.46 11.00 -9.96
N ASN A 68 -4.12 12.11 -10.24
CA ASN A 68 -3.48 13.42 -10.38
C ASN A 68 -4.01 14.29 -9.24
N LEU A 69 -3.11 14.74 -8.38
CA LEU A 69 -3.43 15.56 -7.23
C LEU A 69 -2.93 16.96 -7.51
N ASN A 70 -3.83 17.92 -7.40
CA ASN A 70 -3.46 19.31 -7.54
C ASN A 70 -2.80 19.77 -6.24
N LEU A 71 -1.48 19.74 -6.22
CA LEU A 71 -0.71 20.15 -5.08
C LEU A 71 -0.18 21.55 -5.36
N GLU A 72 -0.72 22.55 -4.68
CA GLU A 72 -0.12 23.88 -4.68
C GLU A 72 1.18 23.81 -3.87
N LEU A 73 2.23 23.29 -4.50
CA LEU A 73 3.56 23.13 -3.91
C LEU A 73 4.09 24.52 -3.49
N PRO A 74 4.67 24.64 -2.29
CA PRO A 74 5.50 25.79 -1.98
C PRO A 74 6.65 25.86 -2.99
N ASN A 75 7.16 27.07 -3.29
CA ASN A 75 8.26 27.29 -4.25
C ASN A 75 9.59 26.56 -3.89
N ASN A 76 9.65 25.76 -2.83
CA ASN A 76 10.83 24.98 -2.47
C ASN A 76 10.84 23.62 -3.20
N ASN A 77 11.64 23.53 -4.26
CA ASN A 77 11.79 22.30 -5.06
C ASN A 77 12.31 21.06 -4.28
N GLU A 78 12.80 21.25 -3.05
CA GLU A 78 13.37 20.19 -2.21
C GLU A 78 12.31 19.30 -1.56
N SER A 79 11.29 19.88 -0.91
CA SER A 79 10.21 19.10 -0.27
C SER A 79 9.42 18.26 -1.27
N ALA A 80 9.17 18.82 -2.46
CA ALA A 80 8.61 18.12 -3.61
C ALA A 80 9.41 16.86 -3.99
N SER A 81 10.73 17.03 -4.09
CA SER A 81 11.64 15.94 -4.46
C SER A 81 11.70 14.85 -3.39
N LEU A 82 11.74 15.24 -2.10
CA LEU A 82 11.71 14.31 -0.98
C LEU A 82 10.42 13.52 -0.92
N LEU A 83 9.28 14.15 -1.17
CA LEU A 83 8.00 13.45 -1.22
C LEU A 83 7.95 12.44 -2.37
N VAL A 84 8.36 12.84 -3.57
CA VAL A 84 8.39 11.95 -4.73
C VAL A 84 9.30 10.74 -4.46
N GLN A 85 10.45 10.94 -3.83
CA GLN A 85 11.33 9.85 -3.42
C GLN A 85 10.66 8.94 -2.38
N ALA A 86 10.03 9.53 -1.36
CA ALA A 86 9.32 8.78 -0.33
C ALA A 86 8.19 7.92 -0.92
N LEU A 87 7.36 8.49 -1.79
CA LEU A 87 6.27 7.77 -2.45
C LEU A 87 6.78 6.64 -3.35
N ASN A 88 7.83 6.86 -4.13
CA ASN A 88 8.41 5.80 -4.96
C ASN A 88 9.09 4.68 -4.15
N SER A 89 9.38 4.92 -2.85
CA SER A 89 9.86 3.87 -1.94
C SER A 89 8.73 3.08 -1.26
N LEU A 90 7.48 3.54 -1.37
CA LEU A 90 6.33 2.87 -0.77
C LEU A 90 5.93 1.67 -1.61
N MET A 91 5.94 0.48 -0.99
CA MET A 91 5.50 -0.74 -1.65
C MET A 91 4.07 -0.59 -2.20
N GLY A 92 3.87 -0.95 -3.48
CA GLY A 92 2.61 -0.82 -4.20
C GLY A 92 2.50 0.45 -5.05
N VAL A 93 3.33 1.47 -4.81
CA VAL A 93 3.46 2.62 -5.71
C VAL A 93 4.38 2.22 -6.86
N THR A 94 3.89 2.33 -8.09
CA THR A 94 4.67 2.01 -9.30
C THR A 94 5.39 3.22 -9.86
N GLU A 95 4.78 4.40 -9.76
CA GLU A 95 5.41 5.66 -10.14
C GLU A 95 4.75 6.81 -9.37
N ALA A 96 5.56 7.71 -8.81
CA ALA A 96 5.12 9.03 -8.36
C ALA A 96 6.00 10.09 -9.02
N LYS A 97 5.38 11.17 -9.53
CA LYS A 97 6.11 12.28 -10.16
C LYS A 97 5.33 13.58 -10.06
N ILE A 98 6.04 14.70 -10.15
CA ILE A 98 5.43 16.02 -10.23
C ILE A 98 5.53 16.52 -11.66
N ASN A 99 4.39 16.87 -12.25
CA ASN A 99 4.26 17.39 -13.60
C ASN A 99 3.38 18.63 -13.59
N GLN A 100 3.91 19.77 -14.06
CA GLN A 100 3.18 21.06 -14.06
C GLN A 100 2.58 21.45 -12.70
N GLY A 101 3.24 21.08 -11.60
CA GLY A 101 2.76 21.33 -10.23
C GLY A 101 1.76 20.30 -9.70
N GLN A 102 1.34 19.32 -10.52
CA GLN A 102 0.46 18.24 -10.08
C GLN A 102 1.27 17.00 -9.72
N LEU A 103 0.92 16.36 -8.60
CA LEU A 103 1.47 15.06 -8.25
C LEU A 103 0.67 13.98 -8.97
N GLU A 104 1.31 13.30 -9.91
CA GLU A 104 0.80 12.09 -10.53
C GLU A 104 1.31 10.89 -9.72
N ILE A 105 0.40 10.01 -9.31
CA ILE A 105 0.72 8.74 -8.63
C ILE A 105 0.04 7.60 -9.35
N GLU A 106 0.82 6.57 -9.65
CA GLU A 106 0.40 5.27 -10.17
C GLU A 106 0.71 4.19 -9.14
N TYR A 107 -0.25 3.31 -8.87
CA TYR A 107 -0.15 2.28 -7.83
C TYR A 107 -1.01 1.05 -8.13
N ASP A 108 -0.67 -0.07 -7.48
CA ASP A 108 -1.46 -1.30 -7.48
C ASP A 108 -2.34 -1.36 -6.23
N LEU A 109 -3.66 -1.31 -6.42
CA LEU A 109 -4.65 -1.33 -5.33
C LEU A 109 -4.64 -2.63 -4.51
N VAL A 110 -4.10 -3.72 -5.06
CA VAL A 110 -3.91 -4.98 -4.29
C VAL A 110 -2.80 -4.81 -3.25
N GLU A 111 -1.85 -3.93 -3.52
CA GLU A 111 -0.75 -3.67 -2.61
C GLU A 111 -1.06 -2.50 -1.69
N VAL A 112 -1.45 -1.35 -2.22
CA VAL A 112 -1.63 -0.10 -1.45
C VAL A 112 -2.86 0.67 -1.92
N SER A 113 -3.62 1.24 -0.98
CA SER A 113 -4.76 2.12 -1.27
C SER A 113 -4.41 3.60 -1.11
N LEU A 114 -5.29 4.49 -1.61
CA LEU A 114 -5.14 5.93 -1.44
C LEU A 114 -5.11 6.37 0.02
N GLU A 115 -5.92 5.76 0.88
CA GLU A 115 -5.93 6.02 2.32
C GLU A 115 -4.57 5.69 2.95
N GLU A 116 -3.97 4.57 2.56
CA GLU A 116 -2.63 4.17 3.02
C GLU A 116 -1.54 5.10 2.49
N ILE A 117 -1.65 5.55 1.23
CA ILE A 117 -0.75 6.57 0.66
C ILE A 117 -0.89 7.87 1.46
N GLU A 118 -2.10 8.31 1.77
CA GLU A 118 -2.34 9.52 2.57
C GLU A 118 -1.71 9.44 3.95
N ALA A 119 -1.94 8.33 4.65
CA ALA A 119 -1.38 8.06 5.96
C ALA A 119 0.15 8.03 5.92
N PHE A 120 0.72 7.42 4.87
CA PHE A 120 2.16 7.41 4.66
C PHE A 120 2.70 8.84 4.50
N ILE A 121 2.11 9.66 3.63
CA ILE A 121 2.52 11.07 3.43
C ILE A 121 2.52 11.81 4.77
N LYS A 122 1.44 11.68 5.56
CA LYS A 122 1.32 12.29 6.90
C LYS A 122 2.41 11.82 7.87
N SER A 123 2.83 10.55 7.78
CA SER A 123 3.86 9.96 8.65
C SER A 123 5.30 10.36 8.29
N THR A 124 5.58 10.77 7.05
CA THR A 124 6.94 11.06 6.60
C THR A 124 7.59 12.23 7.35
N GLY A 125 6.79 13.09 8.00
CA GLY A 125 7.29 14.24 8.75
C GLY A 125 8.02 15.27 7.89
N ILE A 126 7.95 15.15 6.55
CA ILE A 126 8.44 16.17 5.62
C ILE A 126 7.79 17.47 6.08
N HIS A 127 8.61 18.52 6.27
CA HIS A 127 8.13 19.84 6.66
C HIS A 127 7.36 20.45 5.51
N ILE A 128 6.12 20.00 5.39
CA ILE A 128 5.11 20.48 4.50
C ILE A 128 4.14 21.25 5.39
N GLU A 129 3.75 22.44 4.95
CA GLU A 129 2.74 23.21 5.68
C GLU A 129 1.45 22.38 5.84
N GLN A 130 0.80 22.48 7.00
CA GLN A 130 -0.46 21.78 7.29
C GLN A 130 -1.52 22.02 6.20
N SER A 131 -1.54 23.23 5.63
CA SER A 131 -2.39 23.65 4.52
C SER A 131 -2.30 22.74 3.29
N TRP A 132 -1.19 22.04 3.12
CA TRP A 132 -0.94 21.14 2.01
C TRP A 132 -1.43 19.72 2.28
N LEU A 133 -1.26 19.24 3.52
CA LEU A 133 -1.85 17.95 3.94
C LEU A 133 -3.37 18.01 3.87
N ASP A 134 -3.96 19.15 4.22
CA ASP A 134 -5.39 19.39 4.12
C ASP A 134 -5.84 19.35 2.64
N LYS A 135 -5.06 19.94 1.71
CA LYS A 135 -5.33 19.86 0.26
C LYS A 135 -5.20 18.45 -0.30
N ILE A 136 -4.24 17.66 0.18
CA ILE A 136 -4.12 16.24 -0.19
C ILE A 136 -5.36 15.49 0.27
N HIS A 137 -5.73 15.67 1.55
CA HIS A 137 -6.92 15.06 2.12
C HIS A 137 -8.16 15.42 1.30
N ASP A 138 -8.39 16.71 1.05
CA ASP A 138 -9.51 17.22 0.24
C ASP A 138 -9.51 16.63 -1.18
N SER A 139 -8.34 16.50 -1.80
CA SER A 139 -8.20 15.87 -3.12
C SER A 139 -8.55 14.38 -3.09
N PHE A 140 -8.30 13.71 -1.97
CA PHE A 140 -8.60 12.29 -1.77
C PHE A 140 -10.05 12.00 -1.39
N ILE A 141 -10.78 12.95 -0.78
CA ILE A 141 -12.19 12.77 -0.40
C ILE A 141 -13.07 12.32 -1.58
N HIS A 142 -12.74 12.72 -2.81
CA HIS A 142 -13.48 12.32 -4.01
C HIS A 142 -13.17 10.89 -4.50
N TYR A 143 -12.15 10.25 -3.96
CA TYR A 143 -11.73 8.91 -4.34
C TYR A 143 -12.11 7.90 -3.26
N ASN A 144 -13.13 7.09 -3.53
CA ASN A 144 -13.46 5.93 -2.70
C ASN A 144 -12.96 4.64 -3.37
N GLU A 145 -12.17 3.87 -2.62
CA GLU A 145 -11.64 2.57 -3.05
C GLU A 145 -12.22 1.40 -2.24
N GLU A 146 -12.96 1.64 -1.15
CA GLU A 146 -13.46 0.61 -0.23
C GLU A 146 -14.21 -0.49 -0.96
N GLY A 147 -15.18 -0.15 -1.81
CA GLY A 147 -15.94 -1.15 -2.55
C GLY A 147 -15.09 -1.98 -3.52
N GLN A 148 -14.01 -1.42 -4.08
CA GLN A 148 -13.08 -2.19 -4.91
C GLN A 148 -12.21 -3.13 -4.04
N LEU A 149 -11.78 -2.65 -2.89
CA LEU A 149 -10.97 -3.40 -1.94
C LEU A 149 -11.76 -4.55 -1.30
N ASP A 150 -13.03 -4.33 -0.98
CA ASP A 150 -13.96 -5.37 -0.52
C ASP A 150 -14.10 -6.47 -1.59
N ASN A 151 -14.28 -6.06 -2.84
CA ASN A 151 -14.35 -7.00 -3.96
C ASN A 151 -13.04 -7.78 -4.13
N LEU A 152 -11.88 -7.13 -3.99
CA LEU A 152 -10.57 -7.77 -4.07
C LEU A 152 -10.29 -8.70 -2.87
N GLY A 153 -10.94 -8.44 -1.73
CA GLY A 153 -10.88 -9.29 -0.55
C GLY A 153 -11.63 -10.61 -0.69
N HIS A 154 -12.43 -10.79 -1.74
CA HIS A 154 -13.07 -12.07 -2.00
C HIS A 154 -12.10 -13.09 -2.60
N PRO A 155 -12.10 -14.34 -2.10
CA PRO A 155 -11.21 -15.39 -2.63
C PRO A 155 -11.50 -15.73 -4.09
N TYR A 156 -10.43 -15.96 -4.84
CA TYR A 156 -10.42 -16.40 -6.22
C TYR A 156 -10.29 -17.92 -6.26
N LYS A 157 -11.27 -18.59 -6.86
CA LYS A 157 -11.23 -20.04 -7.04
C LYS A 157 -10.13 -20.41 -8.04
N ASP A 158 -9.36 -21.45 -7.71
CA ASP A 158 -8.52 -22.10 -8.70
C ASP A 158 -9.44 -22.86 -9.67
N ASN A 159 -9.32 -22.59 -10.97
CA ASN A 159 -9.98 -23.37 -12.03
C ASN A 159 -9.30 -24.72 -12.22
#